data_AF-A0A399EAQ8-F1
#
_entry.id   AF-A0A399EAQ8-F1
#
_cell.length_a   1.000
_cell.length_b   1.000
_cell.length_c   1.000
_cell.angle_alpha   90.00
_cell.angle_beta   90.00
_cell.angle_gamma   90.00
#
_symmetry.space_group_name_H-M   'P 1'
#
loop_
_entity.id
_entity.type
_entity.pdbx_description
1 polymer ?
#
loop_
_entity_poly.entity_id
_entity_poly.type
_entity_poly.pdbx_seq_one_letter_code
_entity_poly.pdbx_strand_id
1 'polypeptide(L)'
;MGDVSEGQPTFSKPQARWAAVLLMAPFFLQMLGFGQTPLGGGLCGELFGNDTPLGLQGAGFWYAVLFMLLLGLQLMYGGFLLLARLLELPKSMEPGLYATGVGLAGLLTLLFLLTRTTGLPYPSPQGLAIGETAPLDPLSLILVGSSLGGGLLLLDLFKRRAAGS
;
A
#
# COMPACT_ATOMS: atom_id res chain seq x y z
N MET A 1 -8.73 -19.00 41.92
CA MET A 1 -8.37 -17.66 41.39
C MET A 1 -7.31 -17.91 40.33
N GLY A 2 -7.72 -18.10 39.08
CA GLY A 2 -6.79 -18.45 38.00
C GLY A 2 -6.10 -17.19 37.50
N ASP A 3 -4.76 -17.21 37.48
CA ASP A 3 -3.91 -16.21 36.84
C ASP A 3 -4.31 -16.09 35.37
N VAL A 4 -5.10 -15.06 35.06
CA VAL A 4 -5.20 -14.56 33.68
C VAL A 4 -3.89 -13.83 33.46
N SER A 5 -2.90 -14.54 32.93
CA SER A 5 -1.70 -13.93 32.38
C SER A 5 -2.15 -13.07 31.19
N GLU A 6 -2.51 -11.82 31.48
CA GLU A 6 -2.83 -10.81 30.47
C GLU A 6 -1.54 -10.46 29.72
N GLY A 7 -1.15 -11.35 28.80
CA GLY A 7 -0.04 -11.08 27.89
C GLY A 7 -0.30 -9.76 27.19
N GLN A 8 0.62 -8.81 27.29
CA GLN A 8 0.49 -7.49 26.67
C GLN A 8 -0.03 -7.59 25.22
N PRO A 9 -0.98 -6.75 24.78
CA PRO A 9 -1.46 -6.78 23.40
C PRO A 9 -0.29 -6.64 22.42
N THR A 10 -0.27 -7.45 21.36
CA THR A 10 0.85 -7.47 20.41
C THR A 10 0.96 -6.13 19.66
N PHE A 11 -0.14 -5.37 19.55
CA PHE A 11 -0.17 -3.97 19.12
C PHE A 11 0.79 -3.03 19.90
N SER A 12 1.20 -3.40 21.11
CA SER A 12 2.18 -2.64 21.90
C SER A 12 3.60 -2.74 21.36
N LYS A 13 3.90 -3.75 20.52
CA LYS A 13 5.25 -3.96 19.98
C LYS A 13 5.66 -2.82 19.03
N PRO A 14 6.92 -2.36 19.09
CA PRO A 14 7.43 -1.31 18.21
C PRO A 14 7.37 -1.70 16.72
N GLN A 15 7.36 -2.99 16.41
CA GLN A 15 7.26 -3.51 15.03
C GLN A 15 5.95 -3.13 14.34
N ALA A 16 4.83 -3.11 15.07
CA ALA A 16 3.54 -2.70 14.50
C ALA A 16 3.53 -1.20 14.12
N ARG A 17 4.26 -0.36 14.89
CA ARG A 17 4.43 1.07 14.59
C ARG A 17 5.26 1.27 13.32
N TRP A 18 6.37 0.55 13.20
CA TRP A 18 7.20 0.60 12.00
C TRP A 18 6.44 0.10 10.77
N ALA A 19 5.65 -0.96 10.90
CA ALA A 19 4.79 -1.44 9.83
C ALA A 19 3.78 -0.38 9.38
N ALA A 20 3.09 0.28 10.32
CA ALA A 20 2.17 1.36 10.01
C ALA A 20 2.87 2.53 9.28
N VAL A 21 4.02 2.98 9.80
CA VAL A 21 4.79 4.06 9.19
C VAL A 21 5.25 3.68 7.77
N LEU A 22 5.74 2.47 7.56
CA LEU A 22 6.18 1.98 6.25
C LEU A 22 5.04 1.86 5.24
N LEU A 23 3.82 1.53 5.69
CA LEU A 23 2.63 1.49 4.85
C LEU A 23 2.08 2.88 4.54
N MET A 24 2.23 3.85 5.45
CA MET A 24 1.79 5.24 5.23
C MET A 24 2.78 6.05 4.39
N ALA A 25 4.09 5.80 4.56
CA ALA A 25 5.17 6.51 3.87
C ALA A 25 4.97 6.65 2.35
N PRO A 26 4.56 5.62 1.61
CA PRO A 26 4.46 5.74 0.16
C PRO A 26 3.40 6.76 -0.30
N PHE A 27 2.32 6.98 0.44
CA PHE A 27 1.39 8.07 0.09
C PHE A 27 2.07 9.44 0.14
N PHE A 28 2.84 9.72 1.20
CA PHE A 28 3.54 11.00 1.35
C PHE A 28 4.68 11.15 0.35
N LEU A 29 5.43 10.09 0.11
CA LEU A 29 6.50 10.08 -0.90
C LEU A 29 5.94 10.24 -2.32
N GLN A 30 4.74 9.72 -2.60
CA GLN A 30 4.08 9.91 -3.89
C GLN A 30 3.73 11.38 -4.16
N MET A 31 3.46 12.18 -3.11
CA MET A 31 3.26 13.63 -3.28
C MET A 31 4.50 14.32 -3.84
N LEU A 32 5.71 13.82 -3.54
CA LEU A 32 6.95 14.33 -4.15
C LEU A 32 6.99 14.01 -5.65
N GLY A 33 6.45 12.86 -6.07
CA GLY A 33 6.39 12.43 -7.47
C GLY A 33 5.59 13.35 -8.38
N PHE A 34 4.60 14.07 -7.84
CA PHE A 34 3.82 15.04 -8.62
C PHE A 34 4.65 16.24 -9.09
N GLY A 35 5.75 16.56 -8.40
CA GLY A 35 6.64 17.67 -8.77
C GLY A 35 7.66 17.34 -9.86
N GLN A 36 7.53 16.21 -10.58
CA GLN A 36 8.50 15.72 -11.57
C GLN A 36 9.96 15.79 -11.06
N THR A 37 10.18 15.26 -9.86
CA THR A 37 11.50 15.23 -9.22
C THR A 37 12.49 14.36 -10.01
N PRO A 38 13.82 14.53 -9.82
CA PRO A 38 14.81 13.66 -10.44
C PRO A 38 14.69 12.17 -10.05
N LEU A 39 13.93 11.84 -9.00
CA LEU A 39 13.60 10.47 -8.62
C LEU A 39 12.49 9.85 -9.50
N GLY A 40 11.84 10.64 -10.35
CA GLY A 40 10.74 10.24 -11.22
C GLY A 40 9.37 10.70 -10.71
N GLY A 41 8.34 10.38 -11.49
CA GLY A 41 6.95 10.68 -11.18
C GLY A 41 6.30 9.76 -10.14
N GLY A 42 6.96 8.65 -9.77
CA GLY A 42 6.38 7.62 -8.91
C GLY A 42 5.27 6.83 -9.61
N LEU A 43 4.44 6.19 -8.81
CA LEU A 43 3.31 5.39 -9.27
C LEU A 43 2.20 6.25 -9.90
N CYS A 44 2.08 7.51 -9.47
CA CYS A 44 0.99 8.41 -9.86
C CYS A 44 1.45 9.66 -10.64
N GLY A 45 2.63 9.62 -11.27
CA GLY A 45 3.22 10.80 -11.91
C GLY A 45 2.41 11.39 -13.07
N GLU A 46 1.65 10.57 -13.79
CA GLU A 46 0.81 11.02 -14.91
C GLU A 46 -0.54 11.59 -14.50
N LEU A 47 -0.84 11.65 -13.19
CA LEU A 47 -2.13 12.11 -12.68
C LEU A 47 -2.31 13.63 -12.76
N PHE A 48 -1.21 14.38 -12.74
CA PHE A 48 -1.21 15.85 -12.74
C PHE A 48 -0.33 16.38 -13.88
N GLY A 49 -0.84 17.39 -14.61
CA GLY A 49 -0.11 18.04 -15.71
C GLY A 49 -0.47 17.56 -17.11
N ASN A 50 -1.50 16.73 -17.26
CA ASN A 50 -2.00 16.29 -18.56
C ASN A 50 -3.37 16.95 -18.83
N ASP A 51 -3.43 17.91 -19.76
CA ASP A 51 -4.67 18.62 -20.14
C ASP A 51 -5.59 17.76 -21.06
N THR A 52 -5.29 16.48 -21.17
CA THR A 52 -6.04 15.55 -22.02
C THR A 52 -7.41 15.25 -21.40
N PRO A 53 -8.52 15.39 -22.15
CA PRO A 53 -9.86 15.06 -21.67
C PRO A 53 -9.92 13.64 -21.09
N LEU A 54 -10.67 13.43 -20.00
CA LEU A 54 -10.74 12.14 -19.28
C LEU A 54 -11.07 10.94 -20.17
N GLY A 55 -11.84 11.15 -21.25
CA GLY A 55 -12.20 10.10 -22.21
C GLY A 55 -11.07 9.71 -23.18
N LEU A 56 -9.98 10.48 -23.26
CA LEU A 56 -8.81 10.22 -24.12
C LEU A 56 -7.54 9.98 -23.31
N GLN A 57 -7.66 9.81 -21.99
CA GLN A 57 -6.54 9.51 -21.10
C GLN A 57 -5.96 8.12 -21.42
N GLY A 58 -4.64 8.04 -21.48
CA GLY A 58 -3.92 6.80 -21.71
C GLY A 58 -3.93 5.85 -20.51
N ALA A 59 -3.34 4.67 -20.69
CA ALA A 59 -3.24 3.64 -19.66
C ALA A 59 -2.54 4.13 -18.39
N GLY A 60 -1.48 4.95 -18.53
CA GLY A 60 -0.69 5.47 -17.41
C GLY A 60 -1.50 6.30 -16.42
N PHE A 61 -2.46 7.12 -16.90
CA PHE A 61 -3.40 7.84 -16.04
C PHE A 61 -4.29 6.89 -15.22
N TRP A 62 -4.85 5.85 -15.84
CA TRP A 62 -5.71 4.90 -15.14
C TRP A 62 -4.93 4.09 -14.11
N TYR A 63 -3.67 3.76 -14.39
CA TYR A 63 -2.78 3.12 -13.42
C TYR A 63 -2.49 4.08 -12.26
N ALA A 64 -2.21 5.35 -12.55
CA ALA A 64 -2.00 6.37 -11.54
C ALA A 64 -3.23 6.54 -10.62
N VAL A 65 -4.45 6.55 -11.18
CA VAL A 65 -5.70 6.59 -10.38
C VAL A 65 -5.79 5.36 -9.48
N LEU A 66 -5.57 4.16 -10.03
CA LEU A 66 -5.64 2.90 -9.28
C LEU A 66 -4.63 2.88 -8.12
N PHE A 67 -3.37 3.25 -8.38
CA PHE A 67 -2.35 3.33 -7.34
C PHE A 67 -2.64 4.43 -6.33
N MET A 68 -3.17 5.59 -6.75
CA MET A 68 -3.53 6.66 -5.84
C MET A 68 -4.61 6.22 -4.84
N LEU A 69 -5.63 5.49 -5.32
CA LEU A 69 -6.65 4.90 -4.45
C LEU A 69 -6.04 3.88 -3.48
N LEU A 70 -5.14 3.03 -3.97
CA LEU A 70 -4.51 1.99 -3.16
C LEU A 70 -3.57 2.56 -2.09
N LEU A 71 -2.79 3.60 -2.43
CA LEU A 71 -1.96 4.35 -1.50
C LEU A 71 -2.81 5.08 -0.47
N GLY A 72 -3.94 5.67 -0.87
CA GLY A 72 -4.90 6.27 0.06
C GLY A 72 -5.47 5.25 1.03
N LEU A 73 -5.80 4.04 0.55
CA LEU A 73 -6.25 2.94 1.39
C LEU A 73 -5.16 2.48 2.36
N GLN A 74 -3.90 2.40 1.93
CA GLN A 74 -2.76 2.12 2.81
C GLN A 74 -2.54 3.18 3.86
N LEU A 75 -2.65 4.46 3.50
CA LEU A 75 -2.56 5.56 4.45
C LEU A 75 -3.64 5.45 5.53
N MET A 76 -4.90 5.23 5.11
CA MET A 76 -6.02 5.05 6.02
C MET A 76 -5.82 3.83 6.91
N TYR A 77 -5.37 2.70 6.35
CA TYR A 77 -5.09 1.48 7.11
C TYR A 77 -3.95 1.68 8.12
N GLY A 78 -2.84 2.30 7.72
CA GLY A 78 -1.71 2.55 8.62
C GLY A 78 -2.09 3.51 9.75
N GLY A 79 -2.86 4.56 9.44
CA GLY A 79 -3.44 5.46 10.44
C GLY A 79 -4.38 4.72 11.39
N PHE A 80 -5.25 3.86 10.86
CA PHE A 80 -6.12 3.00 11.67
C PHE A 80 -5.32 2.05 12.56
N LEU A 81 -4.18 1.52 12.11
CA LEU A 81 -3.34 0.62 12.90
C LEU A 81 -2.68 1.35 14.09
N LEU A 82 -2.28 2.62 13.90
CA LEU A 82 -1.81 3.46 14.99
C LEU A 82 -2.93 3.80 15.97
N LEU A 83 -4.14 4.06 15.47
CA LEU A 83 -5.31 4.37 16.28
C LEU A 83 -5.84 3.14 17.05
N ALA A 84 -5.86 1.97 16.42
CA ALA A 84 -6.23 0.68 17.00
C ALA A 84 -5.44 0.37 18.27
N ARG A 85 -4.17 0.79 18.31
CA ARG A 85 -3.33 0.72 19.51
C ARG A 85 -3.79 1.70 20.59
N LEU A 86 -4.08 2.95 20.23
CA LEU A 86 -4.54 3.97 21.17
C LEU A 86 -5.89 3.61 21.81
N LEU A 87 -6.74 2.90 21.07
CA LEU A 87 -8.02 2.36 21.55
C LEU A 87 -7.94 0.96 22.18
N GLU A 88 -6.74 0.38 22.30
CA GLU A 88 -6.52 -0.96 22.88
C GLU A 88 -7.49 -2.02 22.32
N LEU A 89 -7.64 -2.07 20.98
CA LEU A 89 -8.58 -3.00 20.34
C LEU A 89 -8.37 -4.45 20.79
N PRO A 90 -9.45 -5.25 20.88
CA PRO A 90 -9.39 -6.61 21.38
C PRO A 90 -8.44 -7.47 20.54
N LYS A 91 -7.66 -8.30 21.24
CA LYS A 91 -6.63 -9.19 20.65
C LYS A 91 -7.20 -10.18 19.62
N SER A 92 -8.51 -10.46 19.64
CA SER A 92 -9.17 -11.29 18.65
C SER A 92 -9.17 -10.66 17.26
N MET A 93 -9.06 -9.33 17.14
CA MET A 93 -9.06 -8.60 15.87
C MET A 93 -7.65 -8.44 15.26
N GLU A 94 -6.59 -8.65 16.05
CA GLU A 94 -5.18 -8.60 15.60
C GLU A 94 -4.89 -9.41 14.31
N PRO A 95 -5.26 -10.70 14.22
CA PRO A 95 -4.92 -11.51 13.05
C PRO A 95 -5.61 -11.02 11.78
N GLY A 96 -6.88 -10.63 11.86
CA GLY A 96 -7.63 -10.06 10.73
C GLY A 96 -7.04 -8.73 10.27
N LEU A 97 -6.59 -7.90 11.23
CA LEU A 97 -5.97 -6.62 10.91
C LEU A 97 -4.64 -6.82 10.20
N TYR A 98 -3.75 -7.70 10.72
CA TYR A 98 -2.45 -7.97 10.08
C TYR A 98 -2.61 -8.63 8.71
N ALA A 99 -3.52 -9.59 8.56
CA ALA A 99 -3.81 -10.22 7.27
C ALA A 99 -4.26 -9.21 6.22
N THR A 100 -5.12 -8.24 6.62
CA THR A 100 -5.54 -7.14 5.75
C THR A 100 -4.35 -6.31 5.26
N GLY A 101 -3.42 -5.94 6.16
CA GLY A 101 -2.24 -5.16 5.79
C GLY A 101 -1.27 -5.91 4.86
N VAL A 102 -1.08 -7.21 5.11
CA VAL A 102 -0.30 -8.09 4.21
C VAL A 102 -0.96 -8.19 2.84
N GLY A 103 -2.28 -8.40 2.80
CA GLY A 103 -3.06 -8.45 1.56
C GLY A 103 -2.98 -7.16 0.78
N LEU A 104 -3.03 -6.01 1.46
CA LEU A 104 -2.94 -4.69 0.84
C LEU A 104 -1.55 -4.44 0.22
N ALA A 105 -0.48 -4.73 0.96
CA ALA A 105 0.89 -4.63 0.45
C ALA A 105 1.14 -5.61 -0.71
N GLY A 106 0.59 -6.82 -0.62
CA GLY A 106 0.66 -7.84 -1.66
C GLY A 106 -0.08 -7.42 -2.93
N LEU A 107 -1.29 -6.88 -2.80
CA LEU A 107 -2.07 -6.37 -3.92
C LEU A 107 -1.36 -5.21 -4.62
N LEU A 108 -0.79 -4.26 -3.87
CA LEU A 108 0.00 -3.17 -4.43
C LEU A 108 1.20 -3.69 -5.21
N THR A 109 1.94 -4.63 -4.63
CA THR A 109 3.12 -5.22 -5.26
C THR A 109 2.75 -5.99 -6.52
N LEU A 110 1.65 -6.76 -6.48
CA LEU A 110 1.14 -7.51 -7.63
C LEU A 110 0.74 -6.55 -8.77
N LEU A 111 -0.07 -5.54 -8.47
CA LEU A 111 -0.49 -4.56 -9.47
C LEU A 111 0.71 -3.81 -10.06
N PHE A 112 1.70 -3.47 -9.23
CA PHE A 112 2.96 -2.89 -9.70
C PHE A 112 3.68 -3.79 -10.68
N LEU A 113 3.84 -5.08 -10.37
CA LEU A 113 4.48 -6.01 -11.30
C LEU A 113 3.69 -6.13 -12.60
N LEU A 114 2.36 -6.23 -12.54
CA LEU A 114 1.51 -6.33 -13.73
C LEU A 114 1.61 -5.08 -14.63
N THR A 115 1.54 -3.88 -14.07
CA THR A 115 1.67 -2.64 -14.86
C THR A 115 3.05 -2.44 -15.48
N ARG A 116 4.10 -3.05 -14.90
CA ARG A 116 5.48 -3.00 -15.44
C ARG A 116 5.81 -4.13 -16.42
N THR A 117 5.09 -5.26 -16.37
CA THR A 117 5.44 -6.45 -17.17
C THR A 117 4.48 -6.71 -18.32
N THR A 118 3.17 -6.65 -18.06
CA THR A 118 2.14 -6.99 -19.06
C THR A 118 1.27 -5.80 -19.44
N GLY A 119 1.22 -4.77 -18.59
CA GLY A 119 0.15 -3.79 -18.60
C GLY A 119 -1.13 -4.38 -18.01
N LEU A 120 -2.04 -3.49 -17.61
CA LEU A 120 -3.39 -3.81 -17.17
C LEU A 120 -4.42 -3.30 -18.18
N PRO A 121 -5.58 -3.97 -18.31
CA PRO A 121 -6.68 -3.46 -19.10
C PRO A 121 -7.18 -2.13 -18.51
N TYR A 122 -7.48 -1.17 -19.39
CA TYR A 122 -8.00 0.14 -19.01
C TYR A 122 -9.20 0.53 -19.88
N PRO A 123 -10.09 1.41 -19.39
CA PRO A 123 -11.24 1.85 -20.15
C PRO A 123 -10.83 2.85 -21.25
N SER A 124 -11.22 2.57 -22.49
CA SER A 124 -11.03 3.44 -23.65
C SER A 124 -12.38 3.70 -24.35
N PRO A 125 -12.49 4.74 -25.20
CA PRO A 125 -13.70 4.99 -26.00
C PRO A 125 -14.15 3.80 -26.84
N GLN A 126 -13.22 2.93 -27.23
CA GLN A 126 -13.45 1.73 -28.04
C GLN A 126 -13.76 0.47 -27.19
N GLY A 127 -13.79 0.59 -25.86
CA GLY A 127 -14.01 -0.52 -24.92
C GLY A 127 -12.81 -0.74 -23.99
N LEU A 128 -12.67 -1.94 -23.42
CA LEU A 128 -11.49 -2.29 -22.63
C LEU A 128 -10.30 -2.54 -23.57
N ALA A 129 -9.27 -1.71 -23.46
CA ALA A 129 -8.02 -1.87 -24.18
C ALA A 129 -6.95 -2.42 -23.23
N ILE A 130 -6.00 -3.20 -23.74
CA ILE A 130 -4.81 -3.56 -22.98
C ILE A 130 -3.87 -2.37 -22.99
N GLY A 131 -3.55 -1.86 -21.81
CA GLY A 131 -2.66 -0.72 -21.69
C GLY A 131 -1.19 -1.10 -21.85
N GLU A 132 -0.39 -0.11 -22.24
CA GLU A 132 1.05 -0.26 -22.36
C GLU A 132 1.71 -0.40 -20.98
N THR A 133 2.89 -1.00 -20.94
CA THR A 133 3.67 -1.09 -19.70
C THR A 133 4.11 0.30 -19.27
N ALA A 134 3.88 0.65 -18.02
CA ALA A 134 4.29 1.95 -17.51
C ALA A 134 5.80 1.93 -17.16
N PRO A 135 6.53 3.04 -17.33
CA PRO A 135 7.99 3.09 -17.15
C PRO A 135 8.42 2.90 -15.68
N LEU A 136 9.49 2.15 -15.45
CA LEU A 136 10.05 1.95 -14.12
C LEU A 136 10.89 3.15 -13.69
N ASP A 137 10.62 3.70 -12.51
CA ASP A 137 11.33 4.85 -11.95
C ASP A 137 11.81 4.58 -10.50
N PRO A 138 12.89 5.23 -10.06
CA PRO A 138 13.42 5.04 -8.71
C PRO A 138 12.41 5.32 -7.58
N LEU A 139 11.57 6.34 -7.74
CA LEU A 139 10.56 6.67 -6.74
C LEU A 139 9.55 5.53 -6.59
N SER A 140 9.02 4.96 -7.68
CA SER A 140 8.10 3.83 -7.58
C SER A 140 8.70 2.58 -6.91
N LEU A 141 9.99 2.32 -7.09
CA LEU A 141 10.68 1.25 -6.36
C LEU A 141 10.74 1.50 -4.85
N ILE A 142 11.02 2.73 -4.43
CA ILE A 142 11.03 3.11 -3.01
C ILE A 142 9.62 2.95 -2.41
N LEU A 143 8.60 3.39 -3.13
CA LEU A 143 7.19 3.33 -2.72
C LEU A 143 6.71 1.87 -2.52
N VAL A 144 7.00 1.01 -3.49
CA VAL A 144 6.65 -0.41 -3.42
C VAL A 144 7.50 -1.11 -2.36
N GLY A 145 8.79 -0.79 -2.29
CA GLY A 145 9.72 -1.35 -1.31
C GLY A 145 9.31 -1.04 0.14
N SER A 146 8.86 0.19 0.43
CA SER A 146 8.34 0.55 1.75
C SER A 146 7.05 -0.19 2.07
N SER A 147 6.13 -0.28 1.10
CA SER A 147 4.88 -1.03 1.25
C SER A 147 5.13 -2.51 1.55
N LEU A 148 6.04 -3.13 0.80
CA LEU A 148 6.43 -4.52 0.96
C LEU A 148 7.11 -4.74 2.31
N GLY A 149 8.02 -3.86 2.72
CA GLY A 149 8.67 -3.90 4.03
C GLY A 149 7.64 -3.86 5.17
N GLY A 150 6.67 -2.95 5.09
CA GLY A 150 5.56 -2.87 6.04
C GLY A 150 4.72 -4.16 6.08
N GLY A 151 4.36 -4.70 4.91
CA GLY A 151 3.64 -5.97 4.79
C GLY A 151 4.39 -7.16 5.38
N LEU A 152 5.70 -7.27 5.13
CA LEU A 152 6.54 -8.35 5.68
C LEU A 152 6.64 -8.29 7.20
N LEU A 153 6.71 -7.08 7.78
CA LEU A 153 6.67 -6.92 9.24
C LEU A 153 5.34 -7.40 9.84
N LEU A 154 4.21 -7.08 9.20
CA LEU A 154 2.90 -7.58 9.64
C LEU A 154 2.80 -9.10 9.50
N LEU A 155 3.36 -9.67 8.44
CA LEU A 155 3.40 -11.12 8.24
C LEU A 155 4.22 -11.83 9.32
N ASP A 156 5.37 -11.27 9.69
CA ASP A 156 6.19 -11.80 10.80
C ASP A 156 5.42 -11.76 12.13
N LEU A 157 4.75 -10.64 12.42
CA LEU A 157 3.89 -10.52 13.61
C LEU A 157 2.74 -11.54 13.61
N PHE A 158 2.10 -11.75 12.47
CA PHE A 158 1.05 -12.74 12.30
C PHE A 158 1.55 -14.17 12.58
N LYS A 159 2.70 -14.54 11.98
CA LYS A 159 3.32 -15.86 12.17
C LYS A 159 3.77 -16.11 13.61
N ARG A 160 4.40 -15.13 14.26
CA ARG A 160 4.86 -15.25 15.66
C ARG A 160 3.70 -15.45 16.63
N ARG A 161 2.54 -14.88 16.34
CA ARG A 161 1.33 -15.12 17.13
C ARG A 161 0.81 -16.55 16.93
N ALA A 162 0.75 -17.02 15.68
CA ALA A 162 0.31 -18.37 15.37
C ALA A 162 1.20 -19.46 16.00
N ALA A 163 2.51 -19.20 16.14
CA ALA A 163 3.46 -20.13 16.77
C ALA A 163 3.46 -20.08 18.32
N GLY A 164 2.81 -19.09 18.92
CA GLY A 164 2.75 -18.90 20.38
C GLY A 164 1.37 -19.21 21.00
N SER A 165 0.46 -19.79 20.20
CA SER A 165 -0.84 -20.34 20.64
C SER A 165 -0.78 -21.87 20.67
#